data_AF-A0A9E1Y345-F1
#
_entry.id   AF-A0A9E1Y345-F1
#
_cell.length_a   1.000
_cell.length_b   1.000
_cell.length_c   1.000
_cell.angle_alpha   90.00
_cell.angle_beta   90.00
_cell.angle_gamma   90.00
#
_symmetry.space_group_name_H-M   'P 1'
#
loop_
_entity.id
_entity.type
_entity.pdbx_description
1 polymer ?
#
loop_
_entity_poly.entity_id
_entity_poly.type
_entity_poly.pdbx_seq_one_letter_code
_entity_poly.pdbx_strand_id
1 'polypeptide(L)' 'KSLSVDHDYRCYIRLQPMLRGPGLQKYLAGVETGGGQFLNDGAPEEKAAELRAAGLLVSKES' A
#
# COMPACT_ATOMS: atom_id res chain seq x y z
N LYS A 1 -25.45 18.44 24.89
CA LYS A 1 -25.20 17.01 24.65
C LYS A 1 -23.70 16.85 24.52
N SER A 2 -23.02 16.40 25.57
CA SER A 2 -21.57 16.18 25.56
C SER A 2 -21.25 15.08 24.56
N LEU A 3 -20.50 15.38 23.49
CA LEU A 3 -19.91 14.33 22.67
C LEU A 3 -18.89 13.60 23.56
N SER A 4 -19.13 12.32 23.81
CA SER A 4 -18.07 11.44 24.30
C SER A 4 -16.90 11.54 23.33
N VAL A 5 -15.70 11.82 23.83
CA VAL A 5 -14.46 11.85 23.05
C VAL A 5 -14.09 10.40 22.74
N ASP A 6 -14.87 9.78 21.86
CA ASP A 6 -14.49 8.51 21.27
C ASP A 6 -13.45 8.84 20.19
N HIS A 7 -12.22 8.39 20.40
CA HIS A 7 -11.12 8.70 19.50
C HIS A 7 -11.23 7.81 18.26
N ASP A 8 -11.76 8.33 17.16
CA ASP A 8 -11.91 7.63 15.86
C ASP A 8 -10.58 7.46 15.09
N TYR A 9 -9.44 7.46 15.80
CA TYR A 9 -8.11 7.33 15.21
C TYR A 9 -7.41 6.11 15.80
N ARG A 10 -6.91 5.25 14.91
CA ARG A 10 -6.08 4.08 15.26
C ARG A 10 -4.68 4.29 14.74
N CYS A 11 -3.67 3.98 15.55
CA CYS A 11 -2.29 4.00 15.10
C CYS A 11 -2.07 2.93 14.01
N TYR A 12 -1.49 3.33 12.87
CA TYR A 12 -1.09 2.42 11.81
C TYR A 12 0.11 2.98 11.05
N ILE A 13 0.85 2.09 10.39
CA ILE A 13 1.94 2.45 9.47
C ILE A 13 1.47 2.14 8.06
N ARG A 14 1.61 3.11 7.15
CA ARG A 14 1.33 2.95 5.73
C ARG A 14 2.63 2.83 4.96
N LEU A 15 2.78 1.74 4.22
CA LEU A 15 3.87 1.56 3.27
C LEU A 15 3.32 1.67 1.86
N GLN A 16 3.93 2.51 1.04
CA GLN A 16 3.59 2.69 -0.38
C GLN A 16 4.85 2.40 -1.21
N PRO A 17 5.06 1.13 -1.60
CA PRO A 17 6.21 0.75 -2.42
C PRO A 17 6.13 1.46 -3.77
N MET A 18 7.23 2.03 -4.22
CA MET A 18 7.29 2.78 -5.48
C MET A 18 7.61 1.88 -6.69
N LEU A 19 7.21 0.60 -6.64
CA LEU A 19 7.41 -0.35 -7.73
C LEU A 19 6.06 -0.82 -8.28
N ARG A 20 5.93 -0.84 -9.61
CA ARG A 20 4.79 -1.43 -10.33
C ARG A 20 4.92 -2.96 -10.42
N GLY A 21 6.17 -3.42 -10.40
CA GLY A 21 6.59 -4.82 -10.46
C GLY A 21 8.10 -4.94 -10.30
N PRO A 22 8.67 -6.15 -10.45
CA PRO A 22 10.11 -6.38 -10.30
C PRO A 22 10.93 -5.47 -11.22
N GLY A 23 11.74 -4.59 -10.65
CA GLY A 23 12.60 -3.66 -11.39
C GLY A 23 11.88 -2.53 -12.14
N LEU A 24 10.55 -2.41 -12.00
CA LEU A 24 9.77 -1.39 -12.71
C LEU A 24 9.25 -0.32 -11.73
N GLN A 25 9.78 0.90 -11.87
CA GLN A 25 9.43 2.04 -11.02
C GLN A 25 8.01 2.55 -11.28
N LYS A 26 7.26 2.82 -10.20
CA LYS A 26 6.01 3.57 -10.22
C LYS A 26 6.33 5.07 -10.13
N TYR A 27 5.89 5.83 -11.13
CA TYR A 27 5.94 7.29 -11.11
C TYR A 27 4.54 7.85 -10.89
N LEU A 28 4.42 8.82 -9.98
CA LEU A 28 3.21 9.62 -9.81
C LEU A 28 3.23 10.73 -10.86
N ALA A 29 2.33 10.65 -11.83
CA ALA A 29 2.31 11.55 -12.99
C ALA A 29 1.05 12.42 -12.96
N GLY A 30 0.56 12.86 -14.13
CA GLY A 30 -0.53 13.83 -14.22
C GLY A 30 -1.82 13.41 -13.51
N VAL A 31 -2.17 12.12 -13.56
CA VAL A 31 -3.41 11.61 -12.92
C VAL A 31 -3.29 11.68 -11.40
N GLU A 32 -2.15 11.26 -10.86
CA GLU A 32 -1.91 11.24 -9.42
C GLU A 32 -1.65 12.64 -8.84
N THR A 33 -0.78 13.41 -9.47
CA THR A 33 -0.33 14.71 -8.95
C THR A 33 -1.29 15.84 -9.31
N GLY A 34 -1.91 15.80 -10.49
CA GLY A 34 -2.83 16.83 -10.96
C GLY A 34 -4.30 16.51 -10.73
N GLY A 35 -4.68 15.23 -10.78
CA GLY A 35 -6.07 14.78 -10.65
C GLY A 35 -6.44 14.24 -9.26
N GLY A 36 -5.46 14.00 -8.38
CA GLY A 36 -5.69 13.46 -7.04
C GLY A 36 -6.23 12.01 -7.03
N GLN A 37 -6.14 11.30 -8.16
CA GLN A 37 -6.57 9.91 -8.29
C GLN A 37 -5.38 8.97 -8.40
N PHE A 38 -5.48 7.78 -7.79
CA PHE A 38 -4.42 6.78 -7.83
C PHE A 38 -4.81 5.63 -8.75
N LEU A 39 -3.97 5.39 -9.76
CA LEU A 39 -4.09 4.24 -10.63
C LEU A 39 -3.13 3.13 -10.18
N ASN A 40 -3.71 1.98 -9.88
CA ASN A 40 -2.99 0.78 -9.45
C ASN A 40 -2.87 -0.21 -10.60
N ASP A 41 -1.76 -0.94 -10.63
CA ASP A 41 -1.42 -1.87 -11.72
C ASP A 41 -2.08 -3.25 -11.60
N GLY A 42 -2.76 -3.53 -10.49
CA GLY A 42 -3.46 -4.78 -10.25
C GLY A 42 -4.41 -4.68 -9.05
N ALA A 43 -5.19 -5.74 -8.83
CA ALA A 43 -6.12 -5.78 -7.71
C ALA A 43 -5.37 -5.94 -6.38
N PRO A 44 -5.85 -5.32 -5.28
CA PRO A 44 -5.24 -5.47 -3.95
C PRO A 44 -5.09 -6.92 -3.51
N GLU A 45 -6.07 -7.76 -3.84
CA GLU A 45 -6.12 -9.18 -3.46
C GLU A 45 -4.99 -9.98 -4.11
N GLU A 46 -4.75 -9.73 -5.39
CA GLU A 46 -3.68 -10.36 -6.17
C GLU A 46 -2.31 -9.94 -5.62
N LYS A 47 -2.10 -8.64 -5.39
CA LYS A 47 -0.84 -8.11 -4.85
C LYS A 47 -0.56 -8.57 -3.43
N ALA A 48 -1.60 -8.74 -2.60
CA ALA A 48 -1.43 -9.31 -1.27
C ALA A 48 -1.01 -10.80 -1.32
N ALA A 49 -1.52 -11.57 -2.29
CA ALA A 49 -1.09 -12.96 -2.48
C ALA A 49 0.37 -13.05 -2.96
N GLU A 50 0.77 -12.20 -3.91
CA GLU A 50 2.17 -12.08 -4.37
C GLU A 50 3.12 -11.76 -3.21
N LEU A 51 2.78 -10.77 -2.37
CA LEU A 51 3.61 -10.37 -1.23
C LEU A 51 3.72 -11.47 -0.17
N ARG A 52 2.62 -12.19 0.12
CA ARG A 52 2.64 -13.34 1.04
C ARG A 52 3.53 -14.46 0.50
N ALA A 53 3.44 -14.75 -0.80
CA ALA A 53 4.29 -15.75 -1.44
C ALA A 53 5.77 -15.34 -1.34
N ALA A 54 6.11 -14.08 -1.64
CA ALA A 54 7.47 -13.55 -1.56
C ALA A 54 8.04 -13.61 -0.12
N GLY A 55 7.24 -13.27 0.89
CA GLY A 55 7.64 -13.37 2.29
C GLY A 55 7.91 -14.81 2.75
N LEU A 56 7.28 -15.81 2.12
CA LEU A 56 7.55 -17.23 2.38
C LEU A 56 8.91 -17.67 1.81
N LEU A 57 9.40 -17.01 0.76
CA LEU A 57 10.71 -17.23 0.15
C LEU A 57 11.84 -16.58 0.96
N VAL A 58 11.53 -15.54 1.74
CA VAL A 58 12.43 -14.93 2.74
C VAL A 58 12.37 -15.78 4.02
N SER A 59 12.84 -17.02 3.97
CA SER A 59 12.89 -17.88 5.15
C SER A 59 14.12 -17.59 6.02
N LYS A 60 13.83 -17.16 7.27
CA LYS A 60 14.61 -17.30 8.52
C LYS A 60 16.12 -17.00 8.47
N GLU A 61 16.48 -15.72 8.45
CA GLU A 61 17.60 -15.28 9.29
C GLU A 61 17.04 -14.48 10.47
N SER A 62 16.62 -15.22 11.51
CA SER A 62 16.55 -14.72 12.88
C SER A 62 16.54 -15.90 13.85
#